data_AF-A0A0R3R9U8-F1
#
_entry.id   AF-A0A0R3R9U8-F1
#
_cell.length_a   1.000
_cell.length_b   1.000
_cell.length_c   1.000
_cell.angle_alpha   90.00
_cell.angle_beta   90.00
_cell.angle_gamma   90.00
#
_symmetry.space_group_name_H-M   'P 1'
#
loop_
_entity.id
_entity.type
_entity.pdbx_description
1 polymer ?
#
loop_
_entity_poly.entity_id
_entity_poly.type
_entity_poly.pdbx_seq_one_letter_code
_entity_poly.pdbx_strand_id
1 'polypeptide(L)'
;LKWHELMCQRKYAYPNLIIESETKLFDMSVQSEFIINSEVANVMESVSKVCLRPITSDILRQLSKLLRKMELNRKLCMRQTISSQNPLPINNKMICEKMVTDDILNGTNDVDKCKFNNLETRQNALDYCRAITAPMRKQCTTLRQCCPNYASCTELMLEMNTSKKYEELLKHTKEIQSNCEKKIMATLQSLHSAFLPFT
;
A
#
# COMPACT_ATOMS: atom_id res chain seq x y z
N LEU A 1 6.78 8.19 -4.31
CA LEU A 1 6.27 7.85 -2.95
C LEU A 1 5.88 6.37 -2.79
N LYS A 2 4.70 5.90 -3.25
CA LYS A 2 4.17 4.55 -2.93
C LYS A 2 5.17 3.41 -3.21
N TRP A 3 5.94 3.54 -4.29
CA TRP A 3 7.00 2.57 -4.58
C TRP A 3 8.08 2.51 -3.48
N HIS A 4 8.59 3.66 -3.05
CA HIS A 4 9.62 3.73 -2.01
C HIS A 4 9.11 3.21 -0.67
N GLU A 5 7.85 3.50 -0.32
CA GLU A 5 7.18 2.95 0.85
C GLU A 5 7.15 1.42 0.81
N LEU A 6 6.68 0.85 -0.30
CA LEU A 6 6.59 -0.61 -0.47
C LEU A 6 7.96 -1.28 -0.49
N MET A 7 9.01 -0.64 -1.02
CA MET A 7 10.36 -1.19 -0.95
C MET A 7 10.93 -1.22 0.45
N CYS A 8 10.76 -0.14 1.20
CA CYS A 8 11.17 -0.13 2.60
C CYS A 8 10.41 -1.21 3.37
N GLN A 9 9.09 -1.27 3.19
CA GLN A 9 8.25 -2.26 3.84
C GLN A 9 8.67 -3.67 3.46
N ARG A 10 8.98 -3.97 2.19
CA ARG A 10 9.51 -5.28 1.80
C ARG A 10 10.78 -5.65 2.55
N LYS A 11 11.70 -4.69 2.69
CA LYS A 11 13.00 -4.93 3.32
C LYS A 11 12.89 -5.19 4.83
N TYR A 12 11.94 -4.54 5.50
CA TYR A 12 11.92 -4.51 6.98
C TYR A 12 10.64 -5.05 7.62
N ALA A 13 9.49 -4.98 6.95
CA ALA A 13 8.19 -5.35 7.51
C ALA A 13 7.54 -6.57 6.83
N TYR A 14 7.65 -6.68 5.49
CA TYR A 14 6.97 -7.64 4.62
C TYR A 14 7.97 -8.35 3.70
N PRO A 15 8.89 -9.17 4.23
CA PRO A 15 9.81 -9.94 3.40
C PRO A 15 9.07 -10.90 2.45
N ASN A 16 7.82 -11.25 2.77
CA ASN A 16 6.91 -12.07 1.99
C ASN A 16 6.22 -11.32 0.83
N LEU A 17 6.46 -10.03 0.62
CA LEU A 17 5.98 -9.32 -0.56
C LEU A 17 6.63 -9.90 -1.82
N ILE A 18 5.84 -10.52 -2.69
CA ILE A 18 6.31 -11.23 -3.88
C ILE A 18 6.63 -10.20 -4.96
N ILE A 19 7.90 -10.17 -5.38
CA ILE A 19 8.37 -9.40 -6.53
C ILE A 19 8.97 -10.36 -7.55
N GLU A 20 8.20 -10.63 -8.59
CA GLU A 20 8.65 -11.26 -9.83
C GLU A 20 8.97 -10.18 -10.88
N SER A 21 9.69 -10.53 -11.94
CA SER A 21 10.13 -9.61 -13.00
C SER A 21 9.01 -8.76 -13.61
N GLU A 22 7.77 -9.26 -13.62
CA GLU A 22 6.60 -8.56 -14.18
C GLU A 22 5.72 -7.86 -13.15
N THR A 23 6.08 -7.91 -11.86
CA THR A 23 5.26 -7.35 -10.78
C THR A 23 5.19 -5.83 -10.88
N LYS A 24 4.00 -5.26 -11.09
CA LYS A 24 3.81 -3.81 -11.19
C LYS A 24 3.43 -3.22 -9.84
N LEU A 25 3.57 -1.90 -9.71
CA LEU A 25 3.27 -1.17 -8.47
C LEU A 25 1.86 -1.45 -7.89
N PHE A 26 0.86 -1.62 -8.75
CA PHE A 26 -0.49 -1.96 -8.31
C PHE A 26 -0.59 -3.37 -7.72
N ASP A 27 0.12 -4.33 -8.31
CA ASP A 27 0.17 -5.71 -7.80
C ASP A 27 0.82 -5.71 -6.41
N MET A 28 1.90 -4.96 -6.23
CA MET A 28 2.54 -4.79 -4.93
C MET A 28 1.65 -4.10 -3.90
N SER A 29 0.87 -3.11 -4.33
CA SER A 29 -0.05 -2.39 -3.45
C SER A 29 -1.15 -3.31 -2.95
N VAL A 30 -1.73 -4.13 -3.82
CA VAL A 30 -2.75 -5.11 -3.45
C VAL A 30 -2.18 -6.20 -2.52
N GLN A 31 -0.99 -6.73 -2.83
CA GLN A 31 -0.33 -7.69 -1.94
C GLN A 31 -0.09 -7.09 -0.55
N SER A 32 0.35 -5.83 -0.46
CA SER A 32 0.56 -5.17 0.83
C SER A 32 -0.72 -5.05 1.66
N GLU A 33 -1.87 -4.81 1.00
CA GLU A 33 -3.17 -4.75 1.67
C GLU A 33 -3.56 -6.09 2.29
N PHE A 34 -3.26 -7.20 1.63
CA PHE A 34 -3.50 -8.53 2.19
C PHE A 34 -2.55 -8.84 3.33
N ILE A 35 -1.26 -8.53 3.15
CA ILE A 35 -0.27 -8.79 4.20
C ILE A 35 -0.62 -8.00 5.48
N ILE A 36 -1.05 -6.73 5.36
CA ILE A 36 -1.54 -5.89 6.49
C ILE A 36 -2.75 -6.52 7.18
N ASN A 37 -3.65 -7.14 6.41
CA ASN A 37 -4.89 -7.74 6.92
C ASN A 37 -4.68 -9.05 7.70
N SER A 38 -3.46 -9.56 7.81
CA SER A 38 -3.15 -10.70 8.67
C SER A 38 -3.33 -10.32 10.15
N GLU A 39 -4.57 -10.41 10.66
CA GLU A 39 -5.01 -9.97 11.99
C GLU A 39 -4.42 -10.79 13.15
N VAL A 40 -3.88 -11.97 12.86
CA VAL A 40 -3.31 -12.80 13.91
C VAL A 40 -1.90 -12.29 14.18
N ALA A 41 -1.73 -11.56 15.27
CA ALA A 41 -0.45 -11.01 15.73
C ALA A 41 0.69 -12.05 15.82
N ASN A 42 0.34 -13.34 15.84
CA ASN A 42 1.25 -14.49 15.92
C ASN A 42 1.14 -15.46 14.72
N VAL A 43 0.50 -15.07 13.61
CA VAL A 43 0.52 -15.92 12.40
C VAL A 43 1.95 -16.01 11.91
N MET A 44 2.46 -17.25 11.84
CA MET A 44 3.76 -17.52 11.25
C MET A 44 3.79 -17.03 9.81
N GLU A 45 4.90 -16.45 9.38
CA GLU A 45 5.09 -15.97 8.01
C GLU A 45 4.80 -17.06 6.96
N SER A 46 5.08 -18.33 7.30
CA SER A 46 4.75 -19.50 6.49
C SER A 46 3.24 -19.67 6.27
N VAL A 47 2.42 -19.48 7.30
CA VAL A 47 0.96 -19.59 7.23
C VAL A 47 0.39 -18.49 6.35
N SER A 48 0.84 -17.24 6.56
CA SER A 48 0.43 -16.12 5.70
C SER A 48 0.83 -16.37 4.24
N LYS A 49 2.06 -16.84 3.96
CA LYS A 49 2.48 -17.22 2.60
C LYS A 49 1.60 -18.31 1.99
N VAL A 50 1.26 -19.35 2.74
CA VAL A 50 0.40 -20.44 2.27
C VAL A 50 -1.01 -19.95 1.95
N CYS A 51 -1.57 -19.05 2.77
CA CYS A 51 -2.90 -18.49 2.54
C CYS A 51 -2.96 -17.43 1.43
N LEU A 52 -1.87 -16.70 1.20
CA LEU A 52 -1.76 -15.70 0.13
C LEU A 52 -1.49 -16.32 -1.24
N ARG A 53 -0.79 -17.46 -1.31
CA ARG A 53 -0.47 -18.15 -2.56
C ARG A 53 -1.71 -18.53 -3.42
N PRO A 54 -2.80 -19.11 -2.88
CA PRO A 54 -4.00 -19.50 -3.64
C PRO A 54 -4.94 -18.34 -3.97
N ILE A 55 -4.81 -17.19 -3.29
CA ILE A 55 -5.45 -15.93 -3.73
C ILE A 55 -5.01 -15.57 -5.15
N THR A 56 -3.90 -16.19 -5.61
CA THR A 56 -3.46 -16.36 -7.01
C THR A 56 -3.39 -15.08 -7.83
N SER A 57 -2.75 -15.21 -8.99
CA SER A 57 -2.60 -14.12 -9.93
C SER A 57 -3.93 -13.55 -10.40
N ASP A 58 -5.05 -14.29 -10.34
CA ASP A 58 -6.31 -13.81 -10.93
C ASP A 58 -7.01 -12.74 -10.09
N ILE A 59 -7.22 -12.95 -8.79
CA ILE A 59 -7.79 -11.91 -7.90
C ILE A 59 -6.84 -10.72 -7.86
N LEU A 60 -5.54 -10.96 -7.74
CA LEU A 60 -4.52 -9.92 -7.78
C LEU A 60 -4.60 -9.11 -9.09
N ARG A 61 -4.72 -9.78 -10.23
CA ARG A 61 -4.87 -9.17 -11.55
C ARG A 61 -6.16 -8.38 -11.67
N GLN A 62 -7.28 -8.88 -11.15
CA GLN A 62 -8.56 -8.19 -11.15
C GLN A 62 -8.49 -6.90 -10.33
N LEU A 63 -8.00 -6.98 -9.08
CA LEU A 63 -7.81 -5.81 -8.21
C LEU A 63 -6.84 -4.78 -8.81
N SER A 64 -5.72 -5.24 -9.37
CA SER A 64 -4.77 -4.37 -10.07
C SER A 64 -5.35 -3.70 -11.31
N LYS A 65 -6.20 -4.40 -12.09
CA LYS A 65 -6.92 -3.81 -13.23
C LYS A 65 -7.89 -2.74 -12.77
N LEU A 66 -8.62 -2.97 -11.69
CA LEU A 66 -9.53 -1.98 -11.11
C LEU A 66 -8.77 -0.74 -10.63
N LEU A 67 -7.66 -0.90 -9.91
CA LEU A 67 -6.78 0.20 -9.50
C LEU A 67 -6.24 1.00 -10.70
N ARG A 68 -5.79 0.33 -11.76
CA ARG A 68 -5.34 0.99 -13.00
C ARG A 68 -6.47 1.79 -13.65
N LYS A 69 -7.70 1.25 -13.66
CA LYS A 69 -8.86 1.92 -14.23
C LYS A 69 -9.24 3.17 -13.42
N MET A 70 -9.23 3.09 -12.09
CA MET A 70 -9.44 4.26 -11.23
C MET A 70 -8.37 5.32 -11.46
N GLU A 71 -7.10 4.93 -11.56
CA GLU A 71 -6.01 5.85 -11.85
C GLU A 71 -6.15 6.55 -13.22
N LEU A 72 -6.56 5.79 -14.24
CA LEU A 72 -6.80 6.34 -15.58
C LEU A 72 -7.96 7.34 -15.57
N ASN A 73 -9.07 6.99 -14.92
CA ASN A 73 -10.24 7.88 -14.79
C ASN A 73 -9.89 9.16 -14.04
N ARG A 74 -9.09 9.07 -12.96
CA ARG A 74 -8.61 10.23 -12.22
C ARG A 74 -7.78 11.16 -13.12
N LYS A 75 -6.88 10.61 -13.92
CA LYS A 75 -6.10 11.39 -14.91
C LYS A 75 -6.98 12.05 -15.96
N LEU A 76 -8.01 11.36 -16.44
CA LEU A 76 -8.98 11.93 -17.39
C LEU A 76 -9.79 13.07 -16.77
N CYS A 77 -10.31 12.88 -15.56
CA CYS A 77 -11.01 13.91 -14.80
C CYS A 77 -10.13 15.16 -14.60
N MET A 78 -8.87 14.98 -14.21
CA MET A 78 -7.93 16.09 -14.04
C MET A 78 -7.65 16.81 -15.36
N ARG A 79 -7.66 16.12 -16.52
CA ARG A 79 -7.46 16.75 -17.84
C ARG A 79 -8.68 17.53 -18.31
N GLN A 80 -9.88 17.00 -18.09
CA GLN A 80 -11.13 17.64 -18.51
C GLN A 80 -11.41 18.92 -17.71
N THR A 81 -11.04 18.93 -16.42
CA THR A 81 -11.27 20.07 -15.52
C THR A 81 -10.27 21.22 -15.70
N ILE A 82 -9.12 21.01 -16.37
CA ILE A 82 -8.21 22.10 -16.76
C ILE A 82 -8.88 23.06 -17.77
N SER A 83 -9.90 22.58 -18.51
CA SER A 83 -10.66 23.40 -19.46
C SER A 83 -11.70 24.31 -18.79
N SER A 84 -11.97 24.15 -17.49
CA SER A 84 -13.01 24.89 -16.77
C SER A 84 -12.51 25.37 -15.41
N GLN A 85 -12.08 26.65 -15.38
CA GLN A 85 -12.04 27.53 -14.19
C GLN A 85 -11.29 27.04 -12.94
N ASN A 86 -10.04 27.49 -12.80
CA ASN A 86 -9.56 28.33 -11.67
C ASN A 86 -8.03 28.38 -11.74
N PRO A 87 -7.42 29.48 -12.23
CA PRO A 87 -5.98 29.62 -12.21
C PRO A 87 -5.48 29.51 -10.76
N LEU A 88 -4.42 28.74 -10.54
CA LEU A 88 -3.76 28.68 -9.25
C LEU A 88 -3.39 30.11 -8.81
N PRO A 89 -3.61 30.48 -7.54
CA PRO A 89 -3.10 31.73 -7.01
C PRO A 89 -1.61 31.89 -7.33
N ILE A 90 -1.15 33.07 -7.73
CA ILE A 90 0.21 33.32 -8.24
C ILE A 90 1.30 32.79 -7.30
N ASN A 91 1.08 32.88 -5.98
CA ASN A 91 2.01 32.39 -4.97
C ASN A 91 2.12 30.85 -4.97
N ASN A 92 1.02 30.15 -5.24
CA ASN A 92 1.03 28.69 -5.40
C ASN A 92 1.72 28.31 -6.71
N LYS A 93 1.54 29.07 -7.79
CA LYS A 93 2.19 28.80 -9.08
C LYS A 93 3.72 28.77 -8.95
N MET A 94 4.32 29.74 -8.26
CA MET A 94 5.78 29.81 -8.06
C MET A 94 6.32 28.66 -7.19
N ILE A 95 5.60 28.27 -6.13
CA ILE A 95 5.95 27.11 -5.28
C ILE A 95 5.87 25.81 -6.11
N CYS A 96 4.83 25.68 -6.92
CA CYS A 96 4.59 24.51 -7.76
C CYS A 96 5.65 24.36 -8.87
N GLU A 97 6.02 25.45 -9.53
CA GLU A 97 7.07 25.46 -10.56
C GLU A 97 8.43 25.09 -9.96
N LYS A 98 8.78 25.65 -8.79
CA LYS A 98 10.04 25.35 -8.10
C LYS A 98 10.13 23.88 -7.64
N MET A 99 9.02 23.30 -7.17
CA MET A 99 8.98 21.89 -6.75
C MET A 99 9.00 20.88 -7.89
N VAL A 100 8.68 21.28 -9.12
CA VAL A 100 8.79 20.41 -10.31
C VAL A 100 10.23 20.37 -10.82
N THR A 101 11.01 21.44 -10.59
CA THR A 101 12.43 21.54 -10.98
C THR A 101 13.40 20.95 -9.97
N ASP A 102 13.06 20.93 -8.68
CA ASP A 102 13.85 20.21 -7.68
C ASP A 102 13.66 18.69 -7.90
N ASP A 103 14.75 17.97 -8.21
CA ASP A 103 14.72 16.52 -8.35
C ASP A 103 14.01 15.91 -7.13
N ILE A 104 12.87 15.27 -7.38
CA ILE A 104 11.99 14.58 -6.40
C ILE A 104 12.74 13.46 -5.62
N LEU A 105 14.03 13.26 -5.89
CA LEU A 105 14.79 12.08 -5.53
C LEU A 105 15.82 12.25 -4.41
N ASN A 106 16.12 13.47 -3.93
CA ASN A 106 17.15 13.65 -2.89
C ASN A 106 16.55 14.16 -1.57
N GLY A 107 15.67 13.37 -0.98
CA GLY A 107 15.50 13.42 0.48
C GLY A 107 16.70 12.72 1.11
N THR A 108 17.52 13.44 1.87
CA THR A 108 18.55 12.81 2.72
C THR A 108 17.87 11.78 3.63
N ASN A 109 18.29 10.52 3.52
CA ASN A 109 17.78 9.40 4.32
C ASN A 109 18.32 9.44 5.76
N ASP A 110 18.18 10.57 6.44
CA ASP A 110 18.81 10.81 7.75
C ASP A 110 17.91 10.36 8.91
N VAL A 111 17.29 9.18 8.75
CA VAL A 111 16.48 8.54 9.77
C VAL A 111 17.32 7.48 10.46
N ASP A 112 17.80 7.80 11.66
CA ASP A 112 18.55 6.87 12.50
C ASP A 112 17.69 5.66 12.86
N LYS A 113 18.14 4.48 12.40
CA LYS A 113 17.48 3.20 12.66
C LYS A 113 17.45 2.87 14.15
N CYS A 114 18.42 3.33 14.94
CA CYS A 114 18.51 3.10 16.39
C CYS A 114 17.43 3.85 17.19
N LYS A 115 16.77 4.86 16.60
CA LYS A 115 15.61 5.53 17.21
C LYS A 115 14.34 4.68 17.20
N PHE A 116 14.35 3.59 16.45
CA PHE A 116 13.33 2.55 16.47
C PHE A 116 13.93 1.38 17.25
N ASN A 117 13.15 0.62 18.04
CA ASN A 117 13.64 -0.54 18.80
C ASN A 117 14.12 -1.65 17.83
N ASN A 118 15.28 -1.43 17.20
CA ASN A 118 16.00 -2.21 16.20
C ASN A 118 15.17 -2.92 15.12
N LEU A 119 13.98 -2.40 14.78
CA LEU A 119 13.00 -3.04 13.89
C LEU A 119 12.58 -4.45 14.36
N GLU A 120 12.68 -4.72 15.67
CA GLU A 120 12.38 -6.03 16.28
C GLU A 120 10.94 -6.48 16.03
N THR A 121 10.01 -5.52 16.01
CA THR A 121 8.61 -5.80 15.71
C THR A 121 8.25 -5.29 14.31
N ARG A 122 7.29 -5.97 13.70
CA ARG A 122 6.66 -5.55 12.44
C ARG A 122 6.12 -4.12 12.51
N GLN A 123 5.59 -3.71 13.66
CA GLN A 123 5.12 -2.35 13.88
C GLN A 123 6.27 -1.33 13.84
N ASN A 124 7.37 -1.61 14.54
CA ASN A 124 8.57 -0.76 14.53
C ASN A 124 9.15 -0.61 13.11
N ALA A 125 9.13 -1.70 12.33
CA ALA A 125 9.53 -1.69 10.92
C ALA A 125 8.63 -0.80 10.04
N LEU A 126 7.31 -0.84 10.26
CA LEU A 126 6.37 0.04 9.56
C LEU A 126 6.55 1.50 9.93
N ASP A 127 6.78 1.79 11.20
CA ASP A 127 7.00 3.15 11.69
C ASP A 127 8.31 3.73 11.15
N TYR A 128 9.38 2.93 11.09
CA TYR A 128 10.63 3.31 10.43
C TYR A 128 10.43 3.65 8.95
N CYS A 129 9.71 2.80 8.20
CA CYS A 129 9.43 3.07 6.80
C CYS A 129 8.55 4.32 6.58
N ARG A 130 7.62 4.59 7.50
CA ARG A 130 6.85 5.83 7.50
C ARG A 130 7.75 7.05 7.73
N ALA A 131 8.73 6.95 8.62
CA ALA A 131 9.67 8.02 8.91
C ALA A 131 10.59 8.33 7.71
N ILE A 132 11.18 7.31 7.07
CA ILE A 132 12.03 7.49 5.88
C ILE A 132 11.27 8.17 4.75
N THR A 133 10.01 7.78 4.54
CA THR A 133 9.22 8.30 3.43
C THR A 133 8.48 9.60 3.75
N ALA A 134 8.58 10.10 4.98
CA ALA A 134 7.90 11.32 5.42
C ALA A 134 8.30 12.58 4.60
N PRO A 135 9.58 12.81 4.25
CA PRO A 135 9.96 13.94 3.41
C PRO A 135 9.32 13.88 2.02
N MET A 136 9.38 12.70 1.36
CA MET A 136 8.74 12.47 0.06
C MET A 136 7.22 12.65 0.14
N ARG A 137 6.60 12.22 1.25
CA ARG A 137 5.16 12.37 1.47
C ARG A 137 4.77 13.84 1.58
N LYS A 138 5.54 14.63 2.34
CA LYS A 138 5.34 16.08 2.45
C LYS A 138 5.41 16.75 1.08
N GLN A 139 6.43 16.46 0.29
CA GLN A 139 6.58 16.99 -1.07
C GLN A 139 5.42 16.58 -1.99
N CYS A 140 5.03 15.29 -1.97
CA CYS A 140 3.89 14.82 -2.76
C CYS A 140 2.59 15.52 -2.38
N THR A 141 2.37 15.78 -1.08
CA THR A 141 1.18 16.52 -0.61
C THR A 141 1.20 17.96 -1.14
N THR A 142 2.35 18.65 -1.09
CA THR A 142 2.46 19.99 -1.65
C THR A 142 2.24 20.00 -3.16
N LEU A 143 2.81 19.04 -3.90
CA LEU A 143 2.56 18.90 -5.35
C LEU A 143 1.09 18.60 -5.68
N ARG A 144 0.35 17.90 -4.82
CA ARG A 144 -1.10 17.70 -5.02
C ARG A 144 -1.88 19.01 -4.91
N GLN A 145 -1.44 19.94 -4.07
CA GLN A 145 -2.06 21.27 -3.97
C GLN A 145 -1.84 22.11 -5.25
N CYS A 146 -0.83 21.77 -6.04
CA CYS A 146 -0.60 22.32 -7.38
C CYS A 146 -1.58 21.79 -8.43
N CYS A 147 -2.43 20.82 -8.09
CA CYS A 147 -3.41 20.24 -9.00
C CYS A 147 -4.81 20.65 -8.50
N PRO A 148 -5.40 21.75 -9.02
CA PRO A 148 -6.61 22.36 -8.45
C PRO A 148 -7.84 21.44 -8.42
N ASN A 149 -7.85 20.38 -9.24
CA ASN A 149 -8.94 19.40 -9.31
C ASN A 149 -8.57 18.03 -8.74
N TYR A 150 -7.39 17.88 -8.13
CA TYR A 150 -6.93 16.58 -7.61
C TYR A 150 -7.88 16.04 -6.54
N ALA A 151 -8.29 16.89 -5.58
CA ALA A 151 -9.17 16.50 -4.49
C ALA A 151 -10.56 16.08 -5.02
N SER A 152 -11.22 16.96 -5.76
CA SER A 152 -12.56 16.69 -6.32
C SER A 152 -12.57 15.47 -7.24
N CYS A 153 -11.56 15.31 -8.11
CA CYS A 153 -11.45 14.12 -8.95
C CYS A 153 -11.20 12.85 -8.13
N THR A 154 -10.47 12.94 -7.01
CA THR A 154 -10.23 11.79 -6.14
C THR A 154 -11.50 11.37 -5.40
N GLU A 155 -12.29 12.32 -4.89
CA GLU A 155 -13.60 12.05 -4.29
C GLU A 155 -14.55 11.39 -5.30
N LEU A 156 -14.63 11.94 -6.51
CA LEU A 156 -15.44 11.36 -7.58
C LEU A 156 -15.01 9.92 -7.92
N MET A 157 -13.71 9.61 -7.82
CA MET A 157 -13.24 8.23 -8.01
C MET A 157 -13.79 7.26 -6.95
N LEU A 158 -13.90 7.70 -5.68
CA LEU A 158 -14.43 6.87 -4.59
C LEU A 158 -15.90 6.50 -4.81
N GLU A 159 -16.67 7.39 -5.45
CA GLU A 159 -18.08 7.15 -5.73
C GLU A 159 -18.31 6.22 -6.93
N MET A 160 -17.30 6.02 -7.77
CA MET A 160 -17.42 5.21 -8.98
C MET A 160 -17.73 3.74 -8.65
N ASN A 161 -18.54 3.11 -9.48
CA ASN A 161 -18.77 1.66 -9.45
C ASN A 161 -17.47 0.84 -9.51
N THR A 162 -16.40 1.38 -10.13
CA THR A 162 -15.09 0.71 -10.14
C THR A 162 -14.45 0.67 -8.75
N SER A 163 -14.61 1.72 -7.94
CA SER A 163 -14.13 1.75 -6.55
C SER A 163 -14.93 0.79 -5.68
N LYS A 164 -16.26 0.81 -5.79
CA LYS A 164 -17.13 -0.12 -5.07
C LYS A 164 -16.79 -1.59 -5.35
N LYS A 165 -16.62 -1.95 -6.64
CA LYS A 165 -16.18 -3.29 -7.04
C LYS A 165 -14.80 -3.67 -6.49
N TYR A 166 -13.88 -2.70 -6.44
CA TYR A 166 -12.55 -2.92 -5.87
C TYR A 166 -12.66 -3.20 -4.36
N GLU A 167 -13.42 -2.39 -3.64
CA GLU A 167 -13.61 -2.55 -2.19
C GLU A 167 -14.33 -3.86 -1.84
N GLU A 168 -15.37 -4.23 -2.58
CA GLU A 168 -16.09 -5.50 -2.39
C GLU A 168 -15.18 -6.71 -2.62
N LEU A 169 -14.45 -6.72 -3.74
CA LEU A 169 -13.52 -7.81 -4.05
C LEU A 169 -12.37 -7.87 -3.04
N LEU A 170 -11.84 -6.72 -2.64
CA LEU A 170 -10.77 -6.63 -1.63
C LEU A 170 -11.25 -7.16 -0.27
N LYS A 171 -12.44 -6.74 0.17
CA LYS A 171 -13.05 -7.19 1.43
C LYS A 171 -13.27 -8.69 1.44
N HIS A 172 -13.92 -9.22 0.39
CA HIS A 172 -14.17 -10.66 0.28
C HIS A 172 -12.87 -11.47 0.29
N THR A 173 -11.84 -10.98 -0.39
CA THR A 173 -10.53 -11.64 -0.41
C THR A 173 -9.84 -11.61 0.95
N LYS A 174 -9.92 -10.48 1.66
CA LYS A 174 -9.42 -10.32 3.04
C LYS A 174 -10.09 -11.29 4.01
N GLU A 175 -11.40 -11.54 3.85
CA GLU A 175 -12.14 -12.53 4.63
C GLU A 175 -11.67 -13.97 4.35
N ILE A 176 -11.48 -14.34 3.06
CA ILE A 176 -10.94 -15.65 2.67
C ILE A 176 -9.56 -15.86 3.28
N GLN A 177 -8.68 -14.86 3.19
CA GLN A 177 -7.34 -14.89 3.77
C GLN A 177 -7.41 -15.13 5.29
N SER A 178 -8.18 -14.31 6.01
CA SER A 178 -8.31 -14.39 7.47
C SER A 178 -8.84 -15.76 7.91
N ASN A 179 -9.83 -16.31 7.18
CA ASN A 179 -10.38 -17.64 7.45
C ASN A 179 -9.35 -18.76 7.23
N CYS A 180 -8.55 -18.66 6.16
CA CYS A 180 -7.46 -19.59 5.91
C CYS A 180 -6.43 -19.56 7.05
N GLU A 181 -5.98 -18.36 7.44
CA GLU A 181 -4.99 -18.17 8.49
C GLU A 181 -5.49 -18.73 9.82
N LYS A 182 -6.73 -18.41 10.22
CA LYS A 182 -7.37 -18.94 11.44
C LYS A 182 -7.44 -20.47 11.44
N LYS A 183 -7.84 -21.09 10.32
CA LYS A 183 -7.98 -22.54 10.21
C LYS A 183 -6.63 -23.26 10.31
N ILE A 184 -5.61 -22.76 9.63
CA ILE A 184 -4.26 -23.34 9.70
C ILE A 184 -3.68 -23.17 11.10
N MET A 185 -3.80 -21.98 11.71
CA MET A 185 -3.32 -21.74 13.06
C MET A 185 -4.00 -22.65 14.10
N ALA A 186 -5.32 -22.83 14.02
CA ALA A 186 -6.05 -23.75 14.89
C ALA A 186 -5.56 -25.20 14.74
N THR A 187 -5.29 -25.63 13.50
CA THR A 187 -4.74 -26.97 13.21
C THR A 187 -3.33 -27.14 13.77
N LEU A 188 -2.47 -26.14 13.62
CA LEU A 188 -1.13 -26.16 14.18
C LEU A 188 -1.15 -26.20 15.71
N GLN A 189 -2.06 -25.44 16.35
CA GLN A 189 -2.25 -25.45 17.79
C GLN A 189 -2.79 -26.79 18.30
N SER A 190 -3.74 -27.42 17.59
CA SER A 190 -4.26 -28.75 17.95
C SER A 190 -3.19 -29.83 17.82
N LEU A 191 -2.32 -29.74 16.81
CA LEU A 191 -1.20 -30.66 16.66
C LEU A 191 -0.16 -30.43 17.75
N HIS A 192 0.23 -29.18 18.03
CA HIS A 192 1.20 -28.87 19.07
C HIS A 192 0.71 -29.33 20.46
N SER A 193 -0.58 -29.15 20.77
CA SER A 193 -1.17 -29.66 22.01
C SER A 193 -1.25 -31.19 22.05
N ALA A 194 -1.36 -31.87 20.91
CA ALA A 194 -1.25 -33.33 20.82
C ALA A 194 0.20 -33.85 20.92
N PHE A 195 1.20 -32.99 20.71
CA PHE A 195 2.63 -33.32 20.78
C PHE A 195 3.35 -32.78 22.02
N LEU A 196 2.66 -32.08 22.93
CA LEU A 196 3.21 -31.85 24.28
C LEU A 196 3.26 -33.21 24.98
N PRO A 197 4.45 -33.74 25.33
CA PRO A 197 4.53 -34.96 26.10
C PRO A 197 3.86 -34.68 27.46
N PHE A 198 3.24 -35.71 28.03
CA PHE A 198 3.12 -35.79 29.49
C PHE A 198 4.54 -35.73 30.07
N THR A 199 5.04 -34.54 30.44
CA THR A 199 6.15 -34.31 31.39
C THR A 199 6.24 -32.84 31.73
#